data_AF-A0A353WGA0-F1
#
_entry.id   AF-A0A353WGA0-F1
#
_cell.length_a   1.000
_cell.length_b   1.000
_cell.length_c   1.000
_cell.angle_alpha   90.00
_cell.angle_beta   90.00
_cell.angle_gamma   90.00
#
_symmetry.space_group_name_H-M   'P 1'
#
loop_
_entity.id
_entity.type
_entity.pdbx_description
1 polymer ?
#
loop_
_entity_poly.entity_id
_entity_poly.type
_entity_poly.pdbx_seq_one_letter_code
_entity_poly.pdbx_strand_id
1 'polypeptide(L)'
;MFRCTKCKSVDNFGLMMSPAYKGQGQYSEKFNEHGEIIINVDGYEFIPDLAFMNSHSVCKYCGEIKTWEYYFPRFHDEEQVNS
;
A
#
# COMPACT_ATOMS: atom_id res chain seq x y z
N MET A 1 2.21 5.17 5.10
CA MET A 1 1.64 3.81 5.21
C MET A 1 0.21 3.82 4.69
N PHE A 2 -0.29 2.67 4.27
CA PHE A 2 -1.65 2.47 3.77
C PHE A 2 -2.38 1.47 4.65
N ARG A 3 -3.60 1.80 5.07
CA ARG A 3 -4.45 0.91 5.85
C ARG A 3 -5.64 0.45 5.02
N CYS A 4 -5.93 -0.84 5.06
CA CYS A 4 -7.14 -1.37 4.47
C CYS A 4 -8.35 -0.83 5.22
N THR A 5 -9.28 -0.17 4.55
CA THR A 5 -10.42 0.46 5.23
C THR A 5 -11.36 -0.59 5.85
N LYS A 6 -11.38 -1.83 5.33
CA LYS A 6 -12.24 -2.93 5.80
C LYS A 6 -11.67 -3.70 6.99
N CYS A 7 -10.45 -4.23 6.88
CA CYS A 7 -9.86 -5.10 7.91
C CYS A 7 -8.81 -4.41 8.79
N LYS A 8 -8.50 -3.14 8.50
CA LYS A 8 -7.53 -2.31 9.22
C LYS A 8 -6.07 -2.82 9.19
N SER A 9 -5.75 -3.83 8.37
CA SER A 9 -4.36 -4.23 8.15
C SER A 9 -3.56 -3.08 7.53
N VAL A 10 -2.36 -2.84 8.03
CA VAL A 10 -1.46 -1.78 7.57
C VAL A 10 -0.38 -2.39 6.67
N ASP A 11 -0.13 -1.77 5.52
CA ASP A 11 0.90 -2.12 4.53
C ASP A 11 0.87 -3.60 4.07
N ASN A 12 -0.25 -4.29 4.28
CA ASN A 12 -0.42 -5.70 3.90
C ASN A 12 -1.14 -5.83 2.55
N PHE A 13 -0.45 -5.41 1.49
CA PHE A 13 -0.99 -5.39 0.13
C PHE A 13 -0.16 -6.20 -0.86
N GLY A 14 -0.79 -6.58 -1.96
CA GLY A 14 -0.14 -7.06 -3.17
C GLY A 14 -0.57 -6.21 -4.35
N LEU A 15 0.25 -6.17 -5.41
CA LEU A 15 -0.11 -5.50 -6.64
C LEU A 15 -0.86 -6.44 -7.59
N MET A 16 -1.89 -5.90 -8.23
CA MET A 16 -2.57 -6.55 -9.33
C MET A 16 -1.94 -6.09 -10.64
N MET A 17 -1.29 -7.01 -11.33
CA MET A 17 -0.77 -6.74 -12.67
C MET A 17 -1.89 -6.85 -13.70
N SER A 18 -1.93 -5.89 -14.63
CA SER A 18 -2.83 -5.98 -15.77
C SER A 18 -2.46 -7.18 -16.64
N PRO A 19 -3.44 -7.96 -17.15
CA PRO A 19 -3.16 -9.00 -18.15
C PRO A 19 -2.48 -8.47 -19.42
N ALA A 20 -2.61 -7.17 -19.70
CA ALA A 20 -1.96 -6.50 -20.83
C ALA A 20 -0.55 -5.98 -20.50
N TYR A 21 -0.06 -6.18 -19.27
CA TYR A 21 1.28 -5.77 -18.88
C TYR A 21 2.33 -6.61 -19.63
N LYS A 22 3.29 -5.94 -20.26
CA LYS A 22 4.29 -6.57 -21.13
C LYS A 22 5.63 -6.84 -20.44
N GLY A 23 5.80 -6.39 -19.20
CA GLY A 23 7.01 -6.63 -18.42
C GLY A 23 7.05 -8.04 -17.82
N GLN A 24 8.13 -8.35 -17.11
CA GLN A 24 8.28 -9.64 -16.43
C GLN A 24 7.43 -9.72 -15.14
N GLY A 25 6.93 -8.58 -14.65
CA GLY A 25 6.12 -8.52 -13.44
C GLY A 25 6.94 -8.79 -12.18
N GLN A 26 8.25 -8.55 -12.21
CA GLN A 26 9.10 -8.63 -11.04
C GLN A 26 8.74 -7.48 -10.11
N TYR A 27 8.34 -7.84 -8.89
CA TYR A 27 7.88 -6.91 -7.87
C TYR A 27 8.77 -7.00 -6.64
N SER A 28 9.15 -5.86 -6.09
CA SER A 28 9.69 -5.77 -4.73
C SER A 28 9.24 -4.49 -4.05
N GLU A 29 9.28 -4.52 -2.71
CA GLU A 29 8.95 -3.40 -1.85
C GLU A 29 10.06 -3.22 -0.81
N LYS A 30 10.38 -1.96 -0.50
CA LYS A 30 11.30 -1.58 0.58
C LYS A 30 10.81 -0.29 1.24
N PHE A 31 11.30 -0.02 2.44
CA PHE A 31 11.11 1.28 3.08
C PHE A 31 12.37 2.13 2.89
N ASN A 32 12.19 3.42 2.63
CA ASN A 32 13.30 4.38 2.61
C ASN A 32 13.61 4.92 4.03
N GLU A 33 14.62 5.79 4.12
CA GLU A 33 15.04 6.43 5.37
C GLU A 33 13.95 7.32 6.01
N HIS A 34 12.93 7.70 5.23
CA HIS A 34 11.78 8.49 5.68
C HIS A 34 10.58 7.62 6.08
N GLY A 35 10.70 6.29 6.02
CA GLY A 35 9.61 5.36 6.32
C GLY A 35 8.52 5.31 5.24
N GLU A 36 8.82 5.78 4.03
CA GLU A 36 7.93 5.67 2.87
C GLU A 36 8.15 4.34 2.17
N ILE A 37 7.07 3.76 1.66
CA ILE A 37 7.15 2.56 0.82
C ILE A 37 7.70 2.97 -0.54
N ILE A 38 8.74 2.28 -0.99
CA ILE A 38 9.20 2.30 -2.38
C ILE A 38 8.78 0.98 -3.01
N ILE A 39 8.04 1.08 -4.11
CA ILE A 39 7.69 -0.05 -4.97
C ILE A 39 8.66 -0.08 -6.14
N ASN A 40 9.16 -1.28 -6.46
CA ASN A 40 9.85 -1.56 -7.72
C ASN A 40 8.99 -2.49 -8.57
N VAL A 41 8.77 -2.13 -9.83
CA VAL A 41 8.20 -3.02 -10.85
C VAL A 41 9.13 -3.04 -12.06
N ASP A 42 9.75 -4.18 -12.34
CA ASP A 42 10.67 -4.39 -13.47
C ASP A 42 11.76 -3.29 -13.58
N GLY A 43 12.31 -2.86 -12.43
CA GLY A 43 13.37 -1.85 -12.37
C GLY A 43 12.88 -0.41 -12.26
N TYR A 44 11.58 -0.14 -12.36
CA TYR A 44 11.03 1.19 -12.13
C TYR A 44 10.66 1.37 -10.66
N GLU A 45 11.36 2.29 -9.97
CA GLU A 45 11.10 2.63 -8.56
C GLU A 45 10.24 3.88 -8.42
N PHE A 46 9.22 3.81 -7.56
CA PHE A 46 8.38 4.95 -7.22
C PHE A 46 7.78 4.80 -5.81
N ILE A 47 7.36 5.93 -5.24
CA ILE A 47 6.57 5.98 -4.01
C ILE A 47 5.10 5.97 -4.44
N PRO A 48 4.31 4.94 -4.09
CA PRO A 48 2.90 4.90 -4.47
C PRO A 48 2.10 5.95 -3.69
N ASP A 49 1.08 6.50 -4.34
CA ASP A 49 0.09 7.37 -3.71
C ASP A 49 -1.23 6.62 -3.48
N LEU A 50 -2.21 7.30 -2.88
CA LEU A 50 -3.50 6.69 -2.58
C LEU A 50 -4.29 6.30 -3.84
N ALA A 51 -4.14 7.05 -4.94
CA ALA A 51 -4.82 6.77 -6.19
C ALA A 51 -4.29 5.49 -6.85
N PHE A 52 -2.97 5.32 -6.84
CA PHE A 52 -2.30 4.09 -7.28
C PHE A 52 -2.76 2.89 -6.45
N MET A 53 -2.72 3.00 -5.12
CA MET A 53 -3.14 1.93 -4.23
C MET A 53 -4.61 1.54 -4.47
N ASN A 54 -5.50 2.52 -4.58
CA ASN A 54 -6.91 2.24 -4.84
C ASN A 54 -7.19 1.75 -6.27
N SER A 55 -6.23 1.82 -7.19
CA SER A 55 -6.41 1.33 -8.56
C SER A 55 -5.78 -0.05 -8.78
N HIS A 56 -4.67 -0.34 -8.11
CA HIS A 56 -3.74 -1.39 -8.52
C HIS A 56 -3.30 -2.32 -7.40
N SER A 57 -3.86 -2.22 -6.19
CA SER A 57 -3.52 -3.13 -5.11
C SER A 57 -4.72 -3.83 -4.47
N VAL A 58 -4.42 -4.97 -3.87
CA VAL A 58 -5.34 -5.84 -3.14
C VAL A 58 -4.82 -6.06 -1.73
N CYS A 59 -5.70 -6.08 -0.75
CA CYS A 59 -5.34 -6.45 0.61
C CYS A 59 -5.03 -7.95 0.68
N LYS A 60 -3.80 -8.32 1.03
CA LYS A 60 -3.38 -9.73 1.16
C LYS A 60 -4.07 -10.43 2.34
N TYR A 61 -4.58 -9.69 3.32
CA TYR A 61 -5.26 -10.27 4.47
C TYR A 61 -6.72 -10.64 4.18
N CYS A 62 -7.53 -9.67 3.72
CA CYS A 62 -8.98 -9.87 3.53
C CYS A 62 -9.42 -9.99 2.07
N GLY A 63 -8.52 -9.82 1.11
CA GLY A 63 -8.81 -9.94 -0.33
C GLY A 63 -9.54 -8.74 -0.93
N GLU A 64 -9.82 -7.68 -0.16
CA GLU A 64 -10.47 -6.48 -0.69
C GLU A 64 -9.60 -5.73 -1.68
N ILE A 65 -10.27 -5.17 -2.70
CA ILE A 65 -9.64 -4.44 -3.79
C ILE A 65 -10.12 -2.99 -3.71
N LYS A 66 -9.21 -2.03 -3.95
CA LYS A 66 -9.54 -0.59 -4.04
C LYS A 66 -10.02 0.06 -2.74
N THR A 67 -9.50 -0.38 -1.60
CA THR A 67 -9.97 0.08 -0.28
C THR A 67 -8.81 0.45 0.64
N TRP A 68 -8.10 1.53 0.32
CA TRP A 68 -6.97 2.05 1.08
C TRP A 68 -7.21 3.49 1.54
N GLU A 69 -6.71 3.78 2.75
CA GLU A 69 -6.59 5.13 3.32
C GLU A 69 -5.16 5.36 3.81
N TYR A 70 -4.74 6.61 3.92
CA TYR A 70 -3.47 6.92 4.57
C TYR A 70 -3.54 6.55 6.05
N TYR A 71 -2.45 5.96 6.53
CA TYR A 71 -2.27 5.66 7.95
C TYR A 71 -1.03 6.34 8.48
N PHE A 72 -1.24 7.11 9.53
CA PHE A 72 -0.21 7.88 10.22
C PHE A 72 -0.16 7.41 11.68
N PRO A 73 0.73 6.47 12.04
CA PRO A 73 0.81 5.91 13.38
C PRO A 73 0.88 6.99 14.46
N ARG A 74 1.62 8.07 14.18
CA ARG A 74 1.86 9.18 15.12
C ARG A 74 0.60 9.93 15.56
N PHE A 75 -0.46 9.93 14.76
CA PHE A 75 -1.72 10.62 15.10
C PHE A 75 -2.76 9.69 15.72
N HIS A 76 -2.51 8.38 15.78
CA HIS A 76 -3.45 7.41 16.33
C HIS A 76 -3.38 7.29 17.85
N ASP A 77 -2.20 7.54 18.44
CA ASP A 77 -2.03 7.56 19.89
C ASP A 77 -2.76 8.76 20.53
N GLU A 78 -2.97 9.85 19.79
CA GLU A 78 -3.67 11.05 20.29
C GLU A 78 -5.20 10.87 20.36
N GLU A 79 -5.79 10.02 19.51
CA GLU A 79 -7.24 9.72 19.56
C GLU A 79 -7.62 8.81 20.74
N GLN A 80 -6.73 7.89 21.16
CA GLN A 80 -6.98 7.00 22.29
C GLN A 80 -6.81 7.67 23.67
N VAL A 81 -6.04 8.75 23.75
CA VAL A 81 -5.83 9.50 25.00
C VAL A 81 -6.99 10.47 25.29
N ASN A 82 -7.77 10.83 24.27
CA ASN A 82 -8.89 11.78 24.38
C ASN A 82 -10.28 11.14 24.33
N SER A 83 -10.37 9.80 24.44
CA SER A 83 -11.63 9.02 24.45
C SER A 83 -11.94 8.40 25.81
#